data_AF-A0A6I6D173-F1
#
_entry.id   AF-A0A6I6D173-F1
#
_cell.length_a   1.000
_cell.length_b   1.000
_cell.length_c   1.000
_cell.angle_alpha   90.00
_cell.angle_beta   90.00
_cell.angle_gamma   90.00
#
_symmetry.space_group_name_H-M   'P 1'
#
loop_
_entity.id
_entity.type
_entity.pdbx_description
1 polymer ?
#
loop_
_entity_poly.entity_id
_entity_poly.type
_entity_poly.pdbx_seq_one_letter_code
_entity_poly.pdbx_strand_id
1 'polypeptide(L)'
;MTASHVTRPTLTKLAKPLRWIGAAPILALLMAMGLAFAPAGQAQELEGFWDDPFKDLQADVEQARDEGKAGVFAFFEMDECPFCHRMKTQVFTDPEVQEYIKEHFVTVSIDIEGDVMMTAPDGEQIKEKDFAFKKYRVRATPVMIFFDTEGEPALRYTGPTQSPEEFQQLMAFFASGAYKEPGMNFFKYKKQQ
;
A
#
# COMPACT_ATOMS: atom_id res chain seq x y z
N MET A 1 30.52 -20.71 89.08
CA MET A 1 31.97 -20.79 89.36
C MET A 1 32.69 -20.14 88.18
N THR A 2 33.05 -18.86 88.35
CA THR A 2 34.44 -18.36 88.34
C THR A 2 35.08 -18.35 86.96
N ALA A 3 35.16 -17.15 86.36
CA ALA A 3 36.44 -16.44 86.13
C ALA A 3 37.02 -16.80 84.74
N SER A 4 37.78 -15.99 84.02
CA SER A 4 38.32 -14.67 84.24
C SER A 4 38.72 -14.09 82.87
N HIS A 5 38.80 -12.77 82.82
CA HIS A 5 39.44 -11.96 81.78
C HIS A 5 40.78 -12.51 81.27
N VAL A 6 41.04 -12.35 79.96
CA VAL A 6 42.33 -11.83 79.46
C VAL A 6 42.10 -10.91 78.26
N THR A 7 42.45 -9.64 78.43
CA THR A 7 42.66 -8.62 77.40
C THR A 7 44.16 -8.47 77.13
N ARG A 8 44.57 -8.14 75.89
CA ARG A 8 45.68 -7.21 75.51
C ARG A 8 45.93 -7.18 73.98
N PRO A 9 46.63 -6.17 73.42
CA PRO A 9 46.00 -5.24 72.48
C PRO A 9 46.80 -4.97 71.17
N THR A 10 46.20 -4.11 70.33
CA THR A 10 46.76 -3.17 69.31
C THR A 10 48.09 -3.46 68.61
N LEU A 11 48.05 -3.40 67.27
CA LEU A 11 49.11 -2.74 66.49
C LEU A 11 48.53 -2.04 65.25
N THR A 12 48.60 -0.71 65.32
CA THR A 12 48.43 0.30 64.27
C THR A 12 49.53 0.18 63.20
N LYS A 13 49.18 0.43 61.93
CA LYS A 13 49.97 1.13 60.90
C LYS A 13 49.10 1.25 59.63
N LEU A 14 48.42 2.38 59.41
CA LEU A 14 48.87 3.49 58.55
C LEU A 14 49.45 3.04 57.19
N ALA A 15 48.61 3.11 56.16
CA ALA A 15 49.01 3.55 54.82
C ALA A 15 47.75 4.07 54.07
N LYS A 16 47.67 5.39 53.90
CA LYS A 16 46.92 6.11 52.85
C LYS A 16 47.98 6.79 51.97
N PRO A 17 47.68 7.38 50.81
CA PRO A 17 46.58 7.18 49.85
C PRO A 17 47.11 7.03 48.40
N LEU A 18 46.28 6.61 47.44
CA LEU A 18 46.50 7.02 46.05
C LEU A 18 45.17 7.50 45.44
N ARG A 19 45.06 8.83 45.37
CA ARG A 19 43.97 9.58 44.73
C ARG A 19 44.11 9.41 43.22
N TRP A 20 43.23 8.64 42.60
CA TRP A 20 42.95 8.75 41.16
C TRP A 20 41.82 9.75 40.98
N ILE A 21 42.18 11.01 40.73
CA ILE A 21 41.26 12.02 40.24
C ILE A 21 41.04 11.71 38.76
N GLY A 22 40.07 10.86 38.46
CA GLY A 22 39.62 10.58 37.11
C GLY A 22 38.81 11.77 36.58
N ALA A 23 39.32 12.38 35.52
CA ALA A 23 38.65 13.42 34.73
C ALA A 23 37.29 12.89 34.21
N ALA A 24 36.20 13.32 34.85
CA ALA A 24 34.85 12.82 34.54
C ALA A 24 33.77 13.92 34.43
N PRO A 25 33.99 15.03 33.68
CA PRO A 25 32.79 15.74 33.20
C PRO A 25 32.91 16.35 31.79
N ILE A 26 33.67 15.77 30.86
CA ILE A 26 33.74 16.30 29.47
C ILE A 26 33.15 15.32 28.43
N LEU A 27 32.96 14.05 28.77
CA LEU A 27 32.39 13.07 27.83
C LEU A 27 30.84 13.07 27.80
N ALA A 28 30.17 13.75 28.73
CA ALA A 28 28.71 13.72 28.84
C ALA A 28 27.97 14.71 27.92
N LEU A 29 28.66 15.65 27.26
CA LEU A 29 28.01 16.71 26.46
C LEU A 29 27.94 16.42 24.94
N LEU A 30 28.58 15.35 24.47
CA LEU A 30 28.54 14.94 23.05
C LEU A 30 27.48 13.85 22.75
N MET A 31 26.75 13.38 23.77
CA MET A 31 25.81 12.26 23.65
C MET A 31 24.34 12.68 23.45
N ALA A 32 24.07 13.98 23.25
CA ALA A 32 22.71 14.52 23.14
C ALA A 32 22.32 15.00 21.73
N MET A 33 23.18 14.82 20.72
CA MET A 33 22.96 15.35 19.36
C MET A 33 22.95 14.24 18.31
N GLY A 34 22.15 13.20 18.53
CA GLY A 34 22.13 12.03 17.67
C GLY A 34 20.82 11.26 17.68
N LEU A 35 19.66 11.91 17.62
CA LEU A 35 18.38 11.23 17.39
C LEU A 35 17.34 12.18 16.78
N ALA A 36 17.45 12.41 15.47
CA ALA A 36 16.32 12.83 14.62
C ALA A 36 16.64 12.59 13.14
N PHE A 37 17.23 11.44 12.78
CA PHE A 37 17.08 10.95 11.42
C PHE A 37 15.76 10.17 11.39
N ALA A 38 14.66 10.87 11.12
CA ALA A 38 13.47 10.20 10.64
C ALA A 38 13.85 9.53 9.32
N PRO A 39 13.59 8.22 9.11
CA PRO A 39 13.71 7.66 7.79
C PRO A 39 12.77 8.47 6.90
N ALA A 40 13.32 9.13 5.87
CA ALA A 40 12.52 9.66 4.78
C ALA A 40 11.69 8.47 4.27
N GLY A 41 10.37 8.62 4.27
CA GLY A 41 9.41 7.55 3.99
C GLY A 41 9.90 6.70 2.83
N GLN A 42 10.07 5.40 3.09
CA GLN A 42 10.27 4.43 2.01
C GLN A 42 9.08 4.64 1.06
N ALA A 43 9.37 4.94 -0.21
CA ALA A 43 8.34 4.87 -1.24
C ALA A 43 7.68 3.51 -1.07
N GLN A 44 6.41 3.48 -0.71
CA GLN A 44 5.64 2.23 -0.66
C GLN A 44 5.62 1.73 -2.10
N GLU A 45 6.54 0.81 -2.39
CA GLU A 45 6.57 0.10 -3.66
C GLU A 45 5.21 -0.60 -3.81
N LEU A 46 4.70 -0.70 -5.04
CA LEU A 46 3.41 -1.35 -5.34
C LEU A 46 3.46 -2.88 -5.11
N GLU A 47 4.35 -3.35 -4.26
CA GLU A 47 4.46 -4.75 -3.84
C GLU A 47 3.12 -5.20 -3.25
N GLY A 48 2.50 -6.17 -3.90
CA GLY A 48 1.20 -6.70 -3.51
C GLY A 48 0.00 -5.80 -3.85
N PHE A 49 0.19 -4.72 -4.64
CA PHE A 49 -0.95 -3.94 -5.14
C PHE A 49 -1.72 -4.67 -6.24
N TRP A 50 -1.03 -5.48 -7.06
CA TRP A 50 -1.61 -6.31 -8.10
C TRP A 50 -1.70 -7.75 -7.61
N ASP A 51 -2.92 -8.28 -7.50
CA ASP A 51 -3.15 -9.64 -6.99
C ASP A 51 -2.75 -10.70 -8.02
N ASP A 52 -3.05 -10.45 -9.29
CA ASP A 52 -2.90 -11.47 -10.33
C ASP A 52 -1.83 -11.14 -11.39
N PRO A 53 -0.65 -11.80 -11.32
CA PRO A 53 0.37 -11.66 -12.35
C PRO A 53 0.05 -12.43 -13.64
N PHE A 54 -0.90 -13.38 -13.63
CA PHE A 54 -1.28 -14.21 -14.77
C PHE A 54 -2.44 -13.62 -15.60
N LYS A 55 -3.17 -12.64 -15.05
CA LYS A 55 -4.28 -11.92 -15.69
C LYS A 55 -5.42 -12.83 -16.10
N ASP A 56 -5.78 -13.76 -15.23
CA ASP A 56 -6.97 -14.59 -15.30
C ASP A 56 -8.16 -13.88 -14.65
N LEU A 57 -8.84 -13.03 -15.43
CA LEU A 57 -9.99 -12.27 -14.92
C LEU A 57 -11.17 -13.17 -14.54
N GLN A 58 -11.28 -14.38 -15.09
CA GLN A 58 -12.29 -15.33 -14.66
C GLN A 58 -12.02 -15.76 -13.21
N ALA A 59 -10.78 -16.15 -12.91
CA ALA A 59 -10.37 -16.48 -11.55
C ALA A 59 -10.46 -15.26 -10.61
N ASP A 60 -10.11 -14.06 -11.06
CA ASP A 60 -10.21 -12.83 -10.25
C ASP A 60 -11.65 -12.53 -9.84
N VAL A 61 -12.61 -12.71 -10.75
CA VAL A 61 -14.05 -12.52 -10.47
C VAL A 61 -14.54 -13.57 -9.48
N GLU A 62 -14.12 -14.83 -9.64
CA GLU A 62 -14.43 -15.89 -8.69
C GLU A 62 -13.86 -15.60 -7.30
N GLN A 63 -12.60 -15.16 -7.22
CA GLN A 63 -11.96 -14.76 -5.98
C GLN A 63 -12.69 -13.58 -5.33
N ALA A 64 -13.04 -12.55 -6.09
CA ALA A 64 -13.76 -11.40 -5.57
C ALA A 64 -15.10 -11.81 -4.94
N ARG A 65 -15.83 -12.73 -5.60
CA ARG A 65 -17.08 -13.29 -5.08
C ARG A 65 -16.84 -14.11 -3.80
N ASP A 66 -15.85 -14.99 -3.80
CA ASP A 66 -15.59 -15.92 -2.70
C ASP A 66 -15.05 -15.20 -1.45
N GLU A 67 -14.31 -14.10 -1.63
CA GLU A 67 -13.83 -13.23 -0.56
C GLU A 67 -14.85 -12.16 -0.12
N GLY A 68 -15.99 -12.04 -0.81
CA GLY A 68 -17.01 -11.03 -0.52
C GLY A 68 -16.60 -9.60 -0.86
N LYS A 69 -15.65 -9.44 -1.78
CA LYS A 69 -15.19 -8.16 -2.32
C LYS A 69 -16.23 -7.56 -3.28
N ALA A 70 -16.13 -6.26 -3.52
CA ALA A 70 -17.05 -5.54 -4.40
C ALA A 70 -16.93 -5.96 -5.87
N GLY A 71 -15.75 -6.42 -6.30
CA GLY A 71 -15.48 -6.83 -7.67
C GLY A 71 -13.99 -6.79 -8.02
N VAL A 72 -13.69 -6.70 -9.32
CA VAL A 72 -12.32 -6.61 -9.85
C VAL A 72 -12.03 -5.19 -10.32
N PHE A 73 -10.93 -4.60 -9.87
CA PHE A 73 -10.38 -3.35 -10.37
C PHE A 73 -9.32 -3.64 -11.44
N ALA A 74 -9.66 -3.35 -12.70
CA ALA A 74 -8.76 -3.48 -13.83
C ALA A 74 -8.18 -2.11 -14.25
N PHE A 75 -6.86 -2.00 -14.21
CA PHE A 75 -6.11 -0.82 -14.63
C PHE A 75 -5.47 -1.04 -15.99
N PHE A 76 -6.00 -0.39 -17.02
CA PHE A 76 -5.46 -0.44 -18.37
C PHE A 76 -4.39 0.64 -18.54
N GLU A 77 -3.17 0.20 -18.90
CA GLU A 77 -1.99 1.05 -18.99
C GLU A 77 -1.08 0.68 -20.17
N MET A 78 0.04 1.39 -20.30
CA MET A 78 1.14 1.07 -21.21
C MET A 78 2.42 1.70 -20.61
N ASP A 79 3.59 1.18 -20.98
CA ASP A 79 4.87 1.62 -20.42
C ASP A 79 5.13 3.12 -20.62
N GLU A 80 4.92 3.62 -21.84
CA GLU A 80 5.16 5.01 -22.22
C GLU A 80 3.96 5.92 -21.91
N CYS A 81 3.48 5.88 -20.66
CA CYS A 81 2.32 6.63 -20.18
C CYS A 81 2.64 7.47 -18.92
N PRO A 82 2.91 8.78 -19.06
CA PRO A 82 3.20 9.65 -17.92
C PRO A 82 2.08 9.70 -16.87
N PHE A 83 0.82 9.61 -17.32
CA PHE A 83 -0.34 9.62 -16.43
C PHE A 83 -0.47 8.31 -15.64
N CYS A 84 -0.12 7.18 -16.25
CA CYS A 84 -0.10 5.87 -15.60
C CYS A 84 1.01 5.83 -14.55
N HIS A 85 2.20 6.34 -14.90
CA HIS A 85 3.31 6.49 -13.97
C HIS A 85 2.93 7.39 -12.77
N ARG A 86 2.26 8.52 -13.00
CA ARG A 86 1.76 9.38 -11.92
C ARG A 86 0.77 8.65 -11.01
N MET A 87 -0.21 7.92 -11.56
CA MET A 87 -1.14 7.12 -10.74
C MET A 87 -0.38 6.13 -9.86
N LYS A 88 0.55 5.37 -10.46
CA LYS A 88 1.35 4.38 -9.76
C LYS A 88 2.25 4.94 -8.66
N THR A 89 2.72 6.17 -8.78
CA THR A 89 3.72 6.76 -7.86
C THR A 89 3.16 7.77 -6.86
N GLN A 90 1.95 8.29 -7.10
CA GLN A 90 1.33 9.33 -6.27
C GLN A 90 -0.06 8.98 -5.75
N VAL A 91 -0.74 8.01 -6.36
CA VAL A 91 -2.12 7.63 -6.01
C VAL A 91 -2.13 6.23 -5.40
N PHE A 92 -1.57 5.24 -6.09
CA PHE A 92 -1.59 3.84 -5.64
C PHE A 92 -0.61 3.53 -4.51
N THR A 93 0.37 4.41 -4.26
CA THR A 93 1.28 4.31 -3.11
C THR A 93 0.69 4.89 -1.82
N ASP A 94 -0.47 5.53 -1.89
CA ASP A 94 -1.12 6.10 -0.71
C ASP A 94 -1.61 4.96 0.21
N PRO A 95 -1.24 4.95 1.51
CA PRO A 95 -1.59 3.84 2.41
C PRO A 95 -3.09 3.59 2.52
N GLU A 96 -3.90 4.65 2.52
CA GLU A 96 -5.35 4.51 2.65
C GLU A 96 -5.95 3.95 1.35
N VAL A 97 -5.37 4.29 0.19
CA VAL A 97 -5.74 3.65 -1.09
C VAL A 97 -5.40 2.15 -1.08
N GLN A 98 -4.21 1.77 -0.62
CA GLN A 98 -3.79 0.37 -0.57
C GLN A 98 -4.68 -0.46 0.36
N GLU A 99 -4.98 0.06 1.55
CA GLU A 99 -5.87 -0.61 2.50
C GLU A 99 -7.28 -0.79 1.92
N TYR A 100 -7.83 0.28 1.33
CA TYR A 100 -9.18 0.23 0.74
C TYR A 100 -9.27 -0.77 -0.42
N ILE A 101 -8.26 -0.80 -1.29
CA ILE A 101 -8.20 -1.76 -2.40
C ILE A 101 -8.17 -3.19 -1.87
N LYS A 102 -7.28 -3.47 -0.92
CA LYS A 102 -7.11 -4.79 -0.35
C LYS A 102 -8.40 -5.31 0.30
N GLU A 103 -9.14 -4.43 0.96
CA GLU A 103 -10.42 -4.77 1.60
C GLU A 103 -11.54 -5.04 0.58
N HIS A 104 -11.57 -4.32 -0.54
CA HIS A 104 -12.76 -4.26 -1.40
C HIS A 104 -12.60 -4.83 -2.81
N PHE A 105 -11.38 -5.08 -3.29
CA PHE A 105 -11.15 -5.43 -4.69
C PHE A 105 -10.12 -6.53 -4.87
N VAL A 106 -10.27 -7.28 -5.96
CA VAL A 106 -9.17 -8.00 -6.60
C VAL A 106 -8.62 -7.08 -7.69
N THR A 107 -7.31 -6.98 -7.84
CA THR A 107 -6.70 -6.02 -8.77
C THR A 107 -5.89 -6.68 -9.87
N VAL A 108 -6.01 -6.11 -11.07
CA VAL A 108 -5.24 -6.54 -12.24
C VAL A 108 -4.79 -5.34 -13.04
N SER A 109 -3.54 -5.37 -13.50
CA SER A 109 -3.04 -4.41 -14.50
C SER A 109 -3.05 -5.06 -15.88
N ILE A 110 -3.46 -4.32 -16.90
CA ILE A 110 -3.57 -4.78 -18.29
C ILE A 110 -2.80 -3.83 -19.19
N ASP A 111 -1.78 -4.34 -19.88
CA ASP A 111 -1.02 -3.60 -20.87
C ASP A 111 -1.79 -3.56 -22.21
N ILE A 112 -2.20 -2.36 -22.62
CA ILE A 112 -2.97 -2.19 -23.86
C ILE A 112 -2.15 -2.43 -25.13
N GLU A 113 -0.82 -2.48 -25.02
CA GLU A 113 0.10 -2.83 -26.11
C GLU A 113 0.63 -4.27 -25.96
N GLY A 114 0.29 -4.93 -24.84
CA GLY A 114 0.79 -6.24 -24.43
C GLY A 114 0.38 -7.37 -25.36
N ASP A 115 1.37 -8.19 -25.72
CA ASP A 115 1.20 -9.43 -26.49
C ASP A 115 1.05 -10.69 -25.62
N VAL A 116 1.08 -10.53 -24.30
CA VAL A 116 0.89 -11.60 -23.32
C VAL A 116 -0.54 -12.11 -23.37
N MET A 117 -0.71 -13.41 -23.17
CA MET A 117 -2.02 -14.05 -23.10
C MET A 117 -2.63 -13.85 -21.71
N MET A 118 -3.93 -13.59 -21.67
CA MET A 118 -4.73 -13.43 -20.47
C MET A 118 -6.05 -14.23 -20.63
N THR A 119 -6.71 -14.53 -19.52
CA THR A 119 -8.05 -15.14 -19.52
C THR A 119 -9.09 -14.03 -19.34
N ALA A 120 -10.02 -13.89 -20.27
CA ALA A 120 -11.14 -12.96 -20.12
C ALA A 120 -12.17 -13.49 -19.10
N PRO A 121 -13.11 -12.65 -18.58
CA PRO A 121 -14.13 -13.11 -17.63
C PRO A 121 -14.99 -14.29 -18.12
N ASP A 122 -15.18 -14.41 -19.45
CA ASP A 122 -15.89 -15.50 -20.10
C ASP A 122 -15.05 -16.77 -20.32
N GLY A 123 -13.79 -16.79 -19.87
CA GLY A 123 -12.84 -17.89 -20.05
C GLY A 123 -12.10 -17.87 -21.39
N GLU A 124 -12.30 -16.87 -22.25
CA GLU A 124 -11.59 -16.77 -23.52
C GLU A 124 -10.11 -16.43 -23.31
N GLN A 125 -9.21 -17.24 -23.88
CA GLN A 125 -7.80 -16.89 -23.99
C GLN A 125 -7.58 -15.83 -25.07
N ILE A 126 -7.13 -14.65 -24.67
CA ILE A 126 -6.96 -13.48 -25.54
C ILE A 126 -5.68 -12.72 -25.18
N LYS A 127 -5.10 -11.98 -26.14
CA LYS A 127 -3.97 -11.09 -25.85
C LYS A 127 -4.44 -9.83 -25.13
N GLU A 128 -3.64 -9.29 -24.22
CA GLU A 128 -3.98 -8.06 -23.48
C GLU A 128 -4.39 -6.91 -24.43
N LYS A 129 -3.62 -6.65 -25.48
CA LYS A 129 -3.93 -5.62 -26.48
C LYS A 129 -5.25 -5.86 -27.21
N ASP A 130 -5.58 -7.11 -27.49
CA ASP A 130 -6.82 -7.48 -28.17
C ASP A 130 -8.01 -7.38 -27.23
N PHE A 131 -7.85 -7.77 -25.97
CA PHE A 131 -8.84 -7.57 -24.91
C PHE A 131 -9.13 -6.07 -24.73
N ALA A 132 -8.09 -5.26 -24.54
CA ALA A 132 -8.20 -3.82 -24.40
C ALA A 132 -8.88 -3.15 -25.60
N PHE A 133 -8.40 -3.42 -26.83
CA PHE A 133 -8.87 -2.74 -28.03
C PHE A 133 -10.21 -3.29 -28.57
N LYS A 134 -10.33 -4.61 -28.70
CA LYS A 134 -11.48 -5.25 -29.38
C LYS A 134 -12.69 -5.39 -28.46
N LYS A 135 -12.48 -5.80 -27.19
CA LYS A 135 -13.58 -5.99 -26.23
C LYS A 135 -13.98 -4.66 -25.57
N TYR A 136 -13.01 -3.92 -25.04
CA TYR A 136 -13.29 -2.72 -24.23
C TYR A 136 -13.00 -1.39 -24.92
N ARG A 137 -12.56 -1.39 -26.19
CA ARG A 137 -12.35 -0.17 -26.98
C ARG A 137 -11.41 0.84 -26.30
N VAL A 138 -10.48 0.37 -25.47
CA VAL A 138 -9.46 1.21 -24.83
C VAL A 138 -8.44 1.62 -25.91
N ARG A 139 -8.31 2.94 -26.10
CA ARG A 139 -7.45 3.56 -27.13
C ARG A 139 -6.51 4.62 -26.55
N ALA A 140 -6.59 4.84 -25.25
CA ALA A 140 -5.82 5.82 -24.50
C ALA A 140 -5.73 5.33 -23.05
N THR A 141 -4.68 5.75 -22.35
CA THR A 141 -4.36 5.32 -20.99
C THR A 141 -4.15 6.52 -20.06
N PRO A 142 -4.36 6.35 -18.74
CA PRO A 142 -4.94 5.17 -18.12
C PRO A 142 -6.46 5.07 -18.35
N VAL A 143 -6.98 3.85 -18.31
CA VAL A 143 -8.42 3.58 -18.16
C VAL A 143 -8.61 2.63 -17.00
N MET A 144 -9.56 2.94 -16.13
CA MET A 144 -9.97 2.07 -15.02
C MET A 144 -11.34 1.47 -15.37
N ILE A 145 -11.44 0.15 -15.31
CA ILE A 145 -12.72 -0.56 -15.43
C ILE A 145 -12.92 -1.38 -14.17
N PHE A 146 -14.10 -1.24 -13.57
CA PHE A 146 -14.52 -2.06 -12.45
C PHE A 146 -15.49 -3.11 -12.97
N PHE A 147 -15.11 -4.38 -12.81
CA PHE A 147 -15.97 -5.52 -13.08
C PHE A 147 -16.71 -5.89 -11.81
N ASP A 148 -18.01 -6.15 -11.91
CA ASP A 148 -18.76 -6.69 -10.77
C ASP A 148 -18.46 -8.18 -10.56
N THR A 149 -19.10 -8.78 -9.55
CA THR A 149 -18.93 -10.19 -9.18
C THR A 149 -19.57 -11.17 -10.17
N GLU A 150 -20.21 -10.68 -11.24
CA GLU A 150 -20.66 -11.47 -12.39
C GLU A 150 -19.68 -11.37 -13.57
N GLY A 151 -18.62 -10.55 -13.44
CA GLY A 151 -17.62 -10.33 -14.49
C GLY A 151 -18.04 -9.29 -15.53
N GLU A 152 -19.11 -8.53 -15.28
CA GLU A 152 -19.61 -7.52 -16.20
C GLU A 152 -18.95 -6.15 -15.91
N PRO A 153 -18.58 -5.37 -16.96
CA PRO A 153 -17.98 -4.05 -16.79
C PRO A 153 -19.04 -3.05 -16.30
N ALA A 154 -19.06 -2.80 -15.00
CA ALA A 154 -20.08 -2.00 -14.34
C ALA A 154 -19.74 -0.51 -14.24
N LEU A 155 -18.45 -0.15 -14.16
CA LEU A 155 -18.01 1.25 -14.16
C LEU A 155 -16.74 1.44 -14.99
N ARG A 156 -16.72 2.51 -15.79
CA ARG A 156 -15.53 2.94 -16.55
C ARG A 156 -15.15 4.37 -16.17
N TYR A 157 -13.88 4.58 -15.86
CA TYR A 157 -13.28 5.90 -15.71
C TYR A 157 -12.11 6.04 -16.68
N THR A 158 -12.07 7.12 -17.46
CA THR A 158 -11.04 7.36 -18.47
C THR A 158 -10.18 8.56 -18.08
N GLY A 159 -8.86 8.36 -18.04
CA GLY A 159 -7.89 9.35 -17.57
C GLY A 159 -7.47 9.12 -16.11
N PRO A 160 -6.49 9.90 -15.63
CA PRO A 160 -6.02 9.80 -14.26
C PRO A 160 -6.99 10.48 -13.28
N THR A 161 -6.99 10.05 -12.02
CA THR A 161 -7.57 10.83 -10.92
C THR A 161 -6.60 11.93 -10.49
N GLN A 162 -7.11 13.00 -9.88
CA GLN A 162 -6.33 14.17 -9.46
C GLN A 162 -5.61 13.94 -8.11
N SER A 163 -6.12 13.04 -7.27
CA SER A 163 -5.56 12.74 -5.95
C SER A 163 -5.88 11.31 -5.50
N PRO A 164 -5.18 10.80 -4.45
CA PRO A 164 -5.60 9.61 -3.71
C PRO A 164 -7.06 9.66 -3.27
N GLU A 165 -7.49 10.80 -2.73
CA GLU A 165 -8.87 11.02 -2.28
C GLU A 165 -9.90 10.86 -3.41
N GLU A 166 -9.66 11.46 -4.60
CA GLU A 166 -10.58 11.27 -5.72
C GLU A 166 -10.63 9.81 -6.17
N PHE A 167 -9.50 9.10 -6.10
CA PHE A 167 -9.48 7.68 -6.41
C PHE A 167 -10.25 6.85 -5.39
N GLN A 168 -10.10 7.12 -4.09
CA GLN A 168 -10.93 6.49 -3.05
C GLN A 168 -12.42 6.77 -3.25
N GLN A 169 -12.79 8.01 -3.58
CA GLN A 169 -14.18 8.35 -3.90
C GLN A 169 -14.70 7.54 -5.10
N LEU A 170 -13.87 7.32 -6.12
CA LEU A 170 -14.24 6.51 -7.28
C LEU A 170 -14.46 5.04 -6.90
N MET A 171 -13.58 4.49 -6.07
CA MET A 171 -13.72 3.13 -5.56
C MET A 171 -14.96 2.99 -4.67
N ALA A 172 -15.20 3.93 -3.77
CA ALA A 172 -16.38 3.95 -2.92
C ALA A 172 -17.69 4.12 -3.72
N PHE A 173 -17.66 4.91 -4.79
CA PHE A 173 -18.79 5.04 -5.72
C PHE A 173 -19.18 3.69 -6.34
N PHE A 174 -18.19 2.87 -6.68
CA PHE A 174 -18.43 1.51 -7.15
C PHE A 174 -18.87 0.58 -6.01
N ALA A 175 -18.08 0.48 -4.94
CA ALA A 175 -18.28 -0.47 -3.85
C ALA A 175 -19.62 -0.27 -3.11
N SER A 176 -20.09 0.97 -2.98
CA SER A 176 -21.41 1.27 -2.40
C SER A 176 -22.59 0.90 -3.30
N GLY A 177 -22.35 0.63 -4.59
CA GLY A 177 -23.42 0.42 -5.57
C GLY A 177 -24.11 1.70 -6.04
N ALA A 178 -23.67 2.88 -5.59
CA ALA A 178 -24.28 4.17 -5.94
C ALA A 178 -24.31 4.42 -7.47
N TYR A 179 -23.40 3.81 -8.24
CA TYR A 179 -23.43 3.86 -9.71
C TYR A 179 -24.68 3.25 -10.34
N LYS A 180 -25.41 2.38 -9.63
CA LYS A 180 -26.66 1.77 -10.09
C LYS A 180 -27.87 2.69 -9.89
N GLU A 181 -27.74 3.75 -9.10
CA GLU A 181 -28.86 4.65 -8.80
C GLU A 181 -29.25 5.49 -10.02
N PRO A 182 -30.57 5.58 -10.34
CA PRO A 182 -31.03 6.34 -11.49
C PRO A 182 -30.56 7.81 -11.46
N GLY A 183 -29.79 8.20 -12.48
CA GLY A 183 -29.30 9.56 -12.63
C GLY A 183 -28.10 9.93 -11.75
N MET A 184 -27.57 8.99 -10.96
CA MET A 184 -26.32 9.15 -10.23
C MET A 184 -25.13 9.00 -11.19
N ASN A 185 -24.10 9.82 -11.00
CA ASN A 185 -22.82 9.68 -11.69
C ASN A 185 -21.69 10.11 -10.74
N PHE A 186 -20.45 9.78 -11.09
CA PHE A 186 -19.32 10.04 -10.21
C PHE A 186 -19.18 11.52 -9.82
N PHE A 187 -19.40 12.45 -10.75
CA PHE A 187 -19.33 13.88 -10.44
C PHE A 187 -20.38 14.34 -9.42
N LYS A 188 -21.60 13.79 -9.48
CA LYS A 188 -22.64 14.06 -8.48
C LYS A 188 -22.29 13.43 -7.14
N TYR A 189 -21.82 12.19 -7.15
CA TYR A 189 -21.40 11.45 -5.95
C TYR A 189 -20.32 12.23 -5.17
N LYS A 190 -19.27 12.70 -5.87
CA LYS A 190 -18.21 13.51 -5.27
C LYS A 190 -18.68 14.78 -4.57
N LYS A 191 -19.78 15.39 -5.02
CA LYS A 191 -20.31 16.64 -4.42
C LYS A 191 -21.09 16.42 -3.13
N GLN A 192 -21.42 15.17 -2.81
CA GLN A 192 -22.20 14.82 -1.63
C GLN A 192 -21.32 14.40 -0.44
N GLN A 193 -20.02 14.19 -0.70
CA GLN A 193 -18.98 13.93 0.29
C GLN A 193 -18.32 15.26 0.68
#